data_AF-A0A950HTA8-F1
#
_entry.id   AF-A0A950HTA8-F1
#
_cell.length_a   1.000
_cell.length_b   1.000
_cell.length_c   1.000
_cell.angle_alpha   90.00
_cell.angle_beta   90.00
_cell.angle_gamma   90.00
#
_symmetry.space_group_name_H-M   'P 1'
#
loop_
_entity.id
_entity.type
_entity.pdbx_description
1 polymer ?
#
loop_
_entity_poly.entity_id
_entity_poly.type
_entity_poly.pdbx_seq_one_letter_code
_entity_poly.pdbx_strand_id
1 'polypeptide(L)'
;MTERQMPELNKVMSLYVWYSDLLKMDKGRDFLDVVKQKLDDSVADERRIVEHILSMELKRTGRYDEARDVLERQIRQDPDDVLPAIWLAELFLGFQDRPEEALTAIDCAIESTKRLRAFRRLALGVKGRVAIRLGRYDLLEQVLLSILNLRVKKDELDIGLERDFFDRADRDKLSEEVAVRYAAMFKKGD
;
A
#
# COMPACT_ATOMS: atom_id res chain seq x y z
N MET A 1 -6.61 -7.34 -23.74
CA MET A 1 -7.41 -7.93 -22.65
C MET A 1 -8.30 -8.99 -23.26
N THR A 2 -8.31 -10.21 -22.73
CA THR A 2 -9.16 -11.30 -23.22
C THR A 2 -10.55 -11.25 -22.57
N GLU A 3 -11.58 -11.73 -23.26
CA GLU A 3 -12.99 -11.75 -22.79
C GLU A 3 -13.19 -12.42 -21.42
N ARG A 4 -12.25 -13.28 -21.00
CA ARG A 4 -12.27 -13.97 -19.70
C ARG A 4 -11.86 -13.08 -18.51
N GLN A 5 -11.16 -11.98 -18.75
CA GLN A 5 -10.67 -11.06 -17.70
C GLN A 5 -11.70 -10.00 -17.29
N MET A 6 -12.70 -9.71 -18.13
CA MET A 6 -13.69 -8.66 -17.87
C MET A 6 -14.72 -9.02 -16.78
N PRO A 7 -15.25 -10.26 -16.67
CA PRO A 7 -16.18 -10.62 -15.60
C PRO A 7 -15.55 -10.54 -14.20
N GLU A 8 -14.30 -10.97 -14.06
CA GLU A 8 -13.59 -10.94 -12.78
C GLU A 8 -13.22 -9.51 -12.36
N LEU A 9 -12.81 -8.66 -13.31
CA LEU A 9 -12.58 -7.24 -13.03
C LEU A 9 -13.89 -6.53 -12.60
N ASN A 10 -15.02 -6.86 -13.22
CA ASN A 10 -16.32 -6.30 -12.84
C ASN A 10 -16.76 -6.72 -11.44
N LYS A 11 -16.47 -7.96 -11.01
CA LYS A 11 -16.73 -8.42 -9.63
C LYS A 11 -15.83 -7.74 -8.61
N VAL A 12 -14.54 -7.57 -8.92
CA VAL A 12 -13.62 -6.84 -8.04
C VAL A 12 -14.10 -5.41 -7.83
N MET A 13 -14.43 -4.73 -8.93
CA MET A 13 -14.93 -3.37 -8.88
C MET A 13 -16.27 -3.27 -8.14
N SER A 14 -17.16 -4.26 -8.27
CA SER A 14 -18.45 -4.24 -7.58
C SER A 14 -18.30 -4.33 -6.05
N LEU A 15 -17.34 -5.09 -5.53
CA LEU A 15 -17.06 -5.17 -4.09
C LEU A 15 -16.51 -3.85 -3.52
N TYR A 16 -15.59 -3.19 -4.25
CA TYR A 16 -15.10 -1.87 -3.84
C TYR A 16 -16.18 -0.79 -3.92
N VAL A 17 -17.04 -0.84 -4.96
CA VAL A 17 -18.19 0.06 -5.08
C VAL A 17 -19.18 -0.17 -3.94
N TRP A 18 -19.50 -1.43 -3.63
CA TRP A 18 -20.36 -1.80 -2.50
C TRP A 18 -19.85 -1.20 -1.19
N TYR A 19 -18.57 -1.39 -0.87
CA TYR A 19 -17.99 -0.85 0.35
C TYR A 19 -17.95 0.69 0.34
N SER A 20 -17.64 1.30 -0.82
CA SER A 20 -17.69 2.76 -0.99
C SER A 20 -19.09 3.31 -0.72
N ASP A 21 -20.13 2.63 -1.19
CA ASP A 21 -21.51 3.06 -1.01
C ASP A 21 -21.97 2.90 0.44
N LEU A 22 -21.56 1.84 1.15
CA LEU A 22 -21.76 1.72 2.60
C LEU A 22 -21.20 2.94 3.35
N LEU A 23 -19.94 3.31 3.06
CA LEU A 23 -19.29 4.46 3.69
C LEU A 23 -19.97 5.80 3.36
N LYS A 24 -20.63 5.92 2.21
CA LYS A 24 -21.39 7.13 1.85
C LYS A 24 -22.74 7.19 2.56
N MET A 25 -23.41 6.05 2.73
CA MET A 25 -24.74 5.97 3.33
C MET A 25 -24.72 6.34 4.82
N ASP A 26 -23.70 5.92 5.55
CA ASP A 26 -23.60 6.21 6.98
C ASP A 26 -22.14 6.47 7.39
N LYS A 27 -21.75 7.74 7.24
CA LYS A 27 -20.40 8.22 7.54
C LYS A 27 -20.17 8.16 9.05
N GLY A 28 -19.50 7.11 9.51
CA GLY A 28 -19.08 6.95 10.90
C GLY A 28 -19.60 5.68 11.55
N ARG A 29 -20.61 5.03 10.96
CA ARG A 29 -21.06 3.72 11.43
C ARG A 29 -19.96 2.68 11.27
N ASP A 30 -19.84 1.80 12.25
CA ASP A 30 -19.04 0.58 12.20
C ASP A 30 -19.80 -0.48 11.36
N PHE A 31 -19.17 -0.98 10.30
CA PHE A 31 -19.70 -1.96 9.36
C PHE A 31 -19.06 -3.34 9.53
N LEU A 32 -18.31 -3.60 10.60
CA LEU A 32 -17.57 -4.85 10.76
C LEU A 32 -18.45 -6.09 10.67
N ASP A 33 -19.63 -6.08 11.30
CA ASP A 33 -20.54 -7.23 11.22
C ASP A 33 -21.03 -7.47 9.79
N VAL A 34 -21.28 -6.38 9.04
CA VAL A 34 -21.70 -6.44 7.63
C VAL A 34 -20.58 -7.00 6.76
N VAL A 35 -19.34 -6.55 6.99
CA VAL A 35 -18.17 -7.02 6.24
C VAL A 35 -17.79 -8.46 6.61
N LYS A 36 -17.89 -8.84 7.89
CA LYS A 36 -17.67 -10.23 8.36
C LYS A 36 -18.71 -11.18 7.77
N GLN A 37 -19.99 -10.81 7.78
CA GLN A 37 -21.04 -11.58 7.11
C GLN A 37 -20.74 -11.74 5.62
N LYS A 38 -20.36 -10.64 4.94
CA LYS A 38 -19.98 -10.69 3.52
C LYS A 38 -18.80 -11.62 3.28
N LEU A 39 -17.83 -11.66 4.20
CA LEU A 39 -16.67 -12.55 4.13
C LEU A 39 -17.06 -14.03 4.26
N ASP A 40 -17.99 -14.34 5.16
CA ASP A 40 -18.50 -15.70 5.35
C ASP A 40 -19.26 -16.20 4.11
N ASP A 41 -19.97 -15.30 3.43
CA ASP A 41 -20.68 -15.58 2.18
C ASP A 41 -19.77 -15.60 0.92
N SER A 42 -18.51 -15.21 1.06
CA SER A 42 -17.58 -15.04 -0.07
C SER A 42 -16.96 -16.36 -0.54
N VAL A 43 -16.94 -16.55 -1.85
CA VAL A 43 -16.15 -17.62 -2.50
C VAL A 43 -14.67 -17.25 -2.59
N ALA A 44 -13.79 -18.22 -2.89
CA ALA A 44 -12.33 -18.05 -2.82
C ALA A 44 -11.78 -16.80 -3.53
N ASP A 45 -12.25 -16.52 -4.76
CA ASP A 45 -11.77 -15.38 -5.55
C ASP A 45 -12.21 -14.02 -4.97
N GLU A 46 -13.38 -13.96 -4.33
CA GLU A 46 -13.91 -12.74 -3.69
C GLU A 46 -13.31 -12.55 -2.29
N ARG A 47 -13.04 -13.66 -1.60
CA ARG A 47 -12.60 -13.69 -0.21
C ARG A 47 -11.39 -12.78 0.02
N ARG A 48 -10.41 -12.81 -0.88
CA ARG A 48 -9.21 -11.95 -0.78
C ARG A 48 -9.55 -10.46 -0.76
N ILE A 49 -10.51 -10.04 -1.59
CA ILE A 49 -10.94 -8.64 -1.71
C ILE A 49 -11.75 -8.24 -0.47
N VAL A 50 -12.63 -9.13 -0.01
CA VAL A 50 -13.42 -8.88 1.20
C VAL A 50 -12.55 -8.88 2.46
N GLU A 51 -11.51 -9.71 2.54
CA GLU A 51 -10.51 -9.65 3.60
C GLU A 51 -9.73 -8.33 3.59
N HIS A 52 -9.41 -7.81 2.39
CA HIS A 52 -8.83 -6.48 2.30
C HIS A 52 -9.80 -5.40 2.82
N ILE A 53 -11.06 -5.42 2.38
CA ILE A 53 -12.10 -4.50 2.90
C ILE A 53 -12.25 -4.62 4.42
N LEU A 54 -12.20 -5.84 4.96
CA LEU A 54 -12.23 -6.10 6.39
C LEU A 54 -11.03 -5.44 7.10
N SER A 55 -9.81 -5.59 6.58
CA SER A 55 -8.63 -4.92 7.16
C SER A 55 -8.76 -3.38 7.12
N MET A 56 -9.33 -2.81 6.05
CA MET A 56 -9.59 -1.38 5.94
C MET A 56 -10.59 -0.90 6.99
N GLU A 57 -11.67 -1.65 7.20
CA GLU A 57 -12.73 -1.33 8.14
C GLU A 57 -12.25 -1.47 9.60
N LEU A 58 -11.49 -2.52 9.90
CA LEU A 58 -10.83 -2.71 11.21
C LEU A 58 -9.87 -1.55 11.51
N LYS A 59 -9.07 -1.14 10.53
CA LYS A 59 -8.19 0.03 10.65
C LYS A 59 -8.98 1.32 10.90
N ARG A 60 -10.07 1.53 10.14
CA ARG A 60 -10.92 2.73 10.26
C ARG A 60 -11.60 2.82 11.64
N THR A 61 -11.93 1.68 12.24
CA THR A 61 -12.59 1.58 13.55
C THR A 61 -11.62 1.45 14.72
N GLY A 62 -10.30 1.56 14.48
CA GLY A 62 -9.28 1.55 15.53
C GLY A 62 -8.87 0.15 16.03
N ARG A 63 -9.34 -0.91 15.38
CA ARG A 63 -9.06 -2.31 15.74
C ARG A 63 -7.80 -2.82 15.03
N TYR A 64 -6.68 -2.19 15.35
CA TYR A 64 -5.43 -2.37 14.61
C TYR A 64 -4.85 -3.77 14.72
N ASP A 65 -4.98 -4.44 15.86
CA ASP A 65 -4.47 -5.81 16.03
C ASP A 65 -5.28 -6.82 15.20
N GLU A 66 -6.61 -6.70 15.16
CA GLU A 66 -7.44 -7.51 14.26
C GLU A 66 -7.10 -7.22 12.79
N ALA A 67 -6.86 -5.97 12.41
CA ALA A 67 -6.48 -5.60 11.04
C ALA A 67 -5.15 -6.26 10.65
N ARG A 68 -4.18 -6.25 11.58
CA ARG A 68 -2.90 -6.91 11.44
C ARG A 68 -3.07 -8.42 11.24
N ASP A 69 -3.89 -9.08 12.05
CA ASP A 69 -4.12 -10.53 11.94
C ASP A 69 -4.69 -10.93 10.58
N VAL A 70 -5.57 -10.10 10.02
CA VAL A 70 -6.11 -10.29 8.66
C VAL A 70 -4.99 -10.15 7.62
N LEU A 71 -4.18 -9.09 7.68
CA LEU A 71 -3.09 -8.86 6.73
C LEU A 71 -2.03 -9.96 6.80
N GLU A 72 -1.61 -10.37 8.01
CA GLU A 72 -0.65 -11.47 8.18
C GLU A 72 -1.19 -12.80 7.65
N ARG A 73 -2.50 -13.05 7.79
CA ARG A 73 -3.14 -14.22 7.19
C ARG A 73 -3.10 -14.17 5.66
N GLN A 74 -3.38 -13.01 5.06
CA GLN A 74 -3.30 -12.83 3.61
C GLN A 74 -1.89 -13.09 3.09
N ILE A 75 -0.86 -12.56 3.77
CA ILE A 75 0.56 -12.80 3.43
C ILE A 75 0.89 -14.31 3.47
N ARG A 76 0.39 -15.04 4.48
CA ARG A 76 0.61 -16.50 4.58
C ARG A 76 -0.10 -17.29 3.48
N GLN A 77 -1.27 -16.83 3.04
CA GLN A 77 -2.07 -17.50 2.01
C GLN A 77 -1.53 -17.28 0.60
N ASP A 78 -1.08 -16.06 0.31
CA ASP A 78 -0.49 -15.70 -0.98
C ASP A 78 0.78 -14.83 -0.77
N PRO A 79 1.96 -15.46 -0.58
CA PRO A 79 3.23 -14.73 -0.43
C PRO A 79 3.64 -13.95 -1.68
N ASP A 80 3.03 -14.24 -2.83
CA ASP A 80 3.23 -13.52 -4.08
C ASP A 80 2.33 -12.28 -4.17
N ASP A 81 1.33 -12.14 -3.28
CA ASP A 81 0.62 -10.87 -3.11
C ASP A 81 1.43 -9.88 -2.28
N VAL A 82 1.95 -8.86 -2.95
CA VAL A 82 2.75 -7.81 -2.30
C VAL A 82 1.90 -6.82 -1.50
N LEU A 83 0.61 -6.65 -1.83
CA LEU A 83 -0.21 -5.59 -1.27
C LEU A 83 -0.46 -5.75 0.25
N PRO A 84 -0.80 -6.94 0.78
CA PRO A 84 -0.93 -7.16 2.22
C PRO A 84 0.31 -6.78 3.02
N ALA A 85 1.51 -7.08 2.51
CA ALA A 85 2.76 -6.71 3.17
C ALA A 85 3.01 -5.20 3.16
N ILE A 86 2.68 -4.52 2.05
CA ILE A 86 2.72 -3.05 1.98
C ILE A 86 1.74 -2.42 2.97
N TRP A 87 0.49 -2.89 3.01
CA TRP A 87 -0.53 -2.36 3.92
C TRP A 87 -0.21 -2.65 5.39
N LEU A 88 0.43 -3.79 5.68
CA LEU A 88 0.91 -4.11 7.02
C LEU A 88 2.00 -3.12 7.48
N ALA A 89 2.92 -2.75 6.59
CA ALA A 89 3.90 -1.72 6.90
C ALA A 89 3.24 -0.35 7.17
N GLU A 90 2.24 0.02 6.38
CA GLU A 90 1.48 1.26 6.63
C GLU A 90 0.70 1.23 7.95
N LEU A 91 0.15 0.07 8.33
CA LEU A 91 -0.53 -0.13 9.61
C LEU A 91 0.43 0.09 10.79
N PHE A 92 1.61 -0.54 10.75
CA PHE A 92 2.64 -0.37 11.77
C PHE A 92 3.09 1.08 11.89
N LEU A 93 3.31 1.75 10.75
CA LEU A 93 3.81 3.12 10.71
C LEU A 93 2.76 4.15 11.18
N GLY A 94 1.53 4.04 10.69
CA GLY A 94 0.51 5.07 10.85
C GLY A 94 -0.32 4.95 12.13
N PHE A 95 -0.46 3.75 12.69
CA PHE A 95 -1.46 3.47 13.72
C PHE A 95 -0.92 2.79 14.97
N GLN A 96 0.21 2.07 14.86
CA GLN A 96 0.81 1.38 16.02
C GLN A 96 2.12 2.03 16.49
N ASP A 97 2.64 3.02 15.77
CA ASP A 97 3.94 3.67 16.01
C ASP A 97 5.11 2.68 16.16
N ARG A 98 5.16 1.70 15.25
CA ARG A 98 6.18 0.63 15.22
C ARG A 98 7.02 0.73 13.94
N PRO A 99 7.84 1.78 13.77
CA PRO A 99 8.51 2.05 12.50
C PRO A 99 9.58 1.00 12.11
N GLU A 100 10.19 0.30 13.08
CA GLU A 100 11.13 -0.80 12.81
C GLU A 100 10.43 -2.03 12.20
N GLU A 101 9.22 -2.31 12.66
CA GLU A 101 8.40 -3.40 12.12
C GLU A 101 7.80 -3.04 10.77
N ALA A 102 7.43 -1.77 10.59
CA ALA A 102 7.08 -1.23 9.29
C ALA A 102 8.23 -1.39 8.29
N LEU A 103 9.48 -1.13 8.73
CA LEU A 103 10.67 -1.32 7.90
C LEU A 103 10.86 -2.80 7.51
N THR A 104 10.71 -3.71 8.47
CA THR A 104 10.83 -5.15 8.22
C THR A 104 9.78 -5.63 7.21
N ALA A 105 8.51 -5.25 7.41
CA ALA A 105 7.42 -5.62 6.53
C ALA A 105 7.60 -5.06 5.11
N ILE A 106 8.01 -3.80 4.98
CA ILE A 106 8.18 -3.17 3.66
C ILE A 106 9.41 -3.70 2.91
N ASP A 107 10.48 -4.07 3.62
CA ASP A 107 11.65 -4.69 3.00
C ASP A 107 11.30 -6.06 2.41
N CYS A 108 10.53 -6.87 3.12
CA CYS A 108 10.00 -8.13 2.58
C CYS A 108 9.13 -7.88 1.34
N ALA A 109 8.23 -6.89 1.38
CA ALA A 109 7.39 -6.55 0.24
C ALA A 109 8.23 -6.12 -0.98
N ILE A 110 9.25 -5.28 -0.79
CA ILE A 110 10.10 -4.77 -1.86
C ILE A 110 10.79 -5.92 -2.61
N GLU A 111 11.30 -6.94 -1.92
CA GLU A 111 11.91 -8.09 -2.58
C GLU A 111 10.92 -8.82 -3.49
N SER A 112 9.68 -9.00 -3.04
CA SER A 112 8.61 -9.58 -3.87
C SER A 112 8.20 -8.66 -5.04
N THR A 113 8.10 -7.34 -4.84
CA THR A 113 7.77 -6.39 -5.92
C THR A 113 8.82 -6.35 -7.04
N LYS A 114 10.11 -6.58 -6.73
CA LYS A 114 11.18 -6.66 -7.74
C LYS A 114 10.98 -7.87 -8.65
N ARG A 115 10.63 -9.02 -8.08
CA ARG A 115 10.36 -10.26 -8.83
C ARG A 115 9.12 -10.12 -9.71
N LEU A 116 8.06 -9.52 -9.18
CA LEU A 116 6.75 -9.43 -9.85
C LEU A 116 6.60 -8.21 -10.75
N ARG A 117 7.53 -7.23 -10.65
CA ARG A 117 7.50 -5.96 -11.38
C ARG A 117 6.21 -5.16 -11.18
N ALA A 118 5.58 -5.28 -10.02
CA ALA A 118 4.34 -4.60 -9.66
C ALA A 118 4.49 -3.84 -8.33
N PHE A 119 3.80 -2.70 -8.21
CA PHE A 119 3.71 -1.84 -7.02
C PHE A 119 5.06 -1.41 -6.42
N ARG A 120 6.08 -1.28 -7.27
CA ARG A 120 7.45 -0.97 -6.83
C ARG A 120 7.55 0.46 -6.31
N ARG A 121 6.89 1.43 -6.97
CA ARG A 121 6.85 2.81 -6.47
C ARG A 121 6.08 2.92 -5.18
N LEU A 122 4.96 2.22 -5.06
CA LEU A 122 4.17 2.20 -3.81
C LEU A 122 5.01 1.68 -2.64
N ALA A 123 5.68 0.53 -2.83
CA ALA A 123 6.49 -0.04 -1.77
C ALA A 123 7.68 0.87 -1.39
N LEU A 124 8.33 1.49 -2.37
CA LEU A 124 9.39 2.48 -2.13
C LEU A 124 8.87 3.74 -1.43
N GLY A 125 7.68 4.24 -1.77
CA GLY A 125 7.06 5.39 -1.12
C GLY A 125 6.76 5.14 0.35
N VAL A 126 6.20 3.97 0.69
CA VAL A 126 6.01 3.55 2.08
C VAL A 126 7.35 3.46 2.81
N LYS A 127 8.37 2.86 2.20
CA LYS A 127 9.72 2.82 2.79
C LYS A 127 10.31 4.22 3.01
N GLY A 128 10.05 5.17 2.12
CA GLY A 128 10.41 6.58 2.28
C GLY A 128 9.75 7.21 3.52
N ARG A 129 8.46 6.95 3.73
CA ARG A 129 7.73 7.41 4.94
C ARG A 129 8.31 6.78 6.22
N VAL A 130 8.63 5.48 6.19
CA VAL A 130 9.28 4.77 7.29
C VAL A 130 10.65 5.39 7.60
N ALA A 131 11.46 5.68 6.57
CA ALA A 131 12.77 6.29 6.72
C ALA A 131 12.69 7.65 7.43
N ILE A 132 11.71 8.49 7.08
CA ILE A 132 11.48 9.78 7.75
C ILE A 132 11.10 9.58 9.22
N ARG A 133 10.18 8.65 9.51
CA ARG A 133 9.74 8.38 10.89
C ARG A 133 10.90 7.91 11.77
N LEU A 134 11.84 7.13 11.20
CA LEU A 134 13.06 6.68 11.87
C LEU A 134 14.18 7.74 11.91
N GLY A 135 14.02 8.89 11.25
CA GLY A 135 15.09 9.88 11.10
C GLY A 135 16.28 9.39 10.27
N ARG A 136 16.09 8.35 9.46
CA ARG A 136 17.13 7.70 8.66
C ARG A 136 17.20 8.30 7.25
N TYR A 137 17.93 9.40 7.13
CA TYR A 137 18.08 10.11 5.86
C TYR A 137 18.98 9.39 4.86
N ASP A 138 19.90 8.55 5.35
CA ASP A 138 20.66 7.59 4.54
C ASP A 138 19.72 6.64 3.77
N LEU A 139 18.70 6.14 4.46
CA LEU A 139 17.71 5.23 3.89
C LEU A 139 16.77 5.96 2.93
N LEU A 140 16.34 7.17 3.32
CA LEU A 140 15.50 8.00 2.45
C LEU A 140 16.22 8.31 1.14
N GLU A 141 17.50 8.66 1.19
CA GLU A 141 18.29 8.92 -0.02
C GLU A 141 18.39 7.69 -0.93
N GLN A 142 18.61 6.50 -0.35
CA GLN A 142 18.58 5.24 -1.10
C GLN A 142 17.21 4.98 -1.76
N VAL A 143 16.11 5.29 -1.07
CA VAL A 143 14.75 5.18 -1.63
C VAL A 143 14.59 6.14 -2.82
N LEU A 144 14.95 7.40 -2.67
CA LEU A 144 14.85 8.41 -3.73
C LEU A 144 15.67 8.01 -4.96
N LEU A 145 16.92 7.55 -4.76
CA LEU A 145 17.78 7.03 -5.82
C LEU A 145 17.18 5.79 -6.49
N SER A 146 16.58 4.89 -5.71
CA SER A 146 15.90 3.70 -6.25
C SER A 146 14.74 4.10 -7.15
N ILE A 147 13.92 5.08 -6.75
CA ILE A 147 12.82 5.61 -7.56
C ILE A 147 13.33 6.30 -8.82
N LEU A 148 14.38 7.13 -8.70
CA LEU A 148 14.99 7.84 -9.84
C LEU A 148 15.52 6.87 -10.91
N ASN A 149 16.04 5.72 -10.50
CA ASN A 149 16.55 4.69 -11.40
C ASN A 149 15.47 3.69 -11.85
N LEU A 150 14.25 3.77 -11.28
CA LEU A 150 13.18 2.83 -11.55
C LEU A 150 12.56 3.08 -12.92
N ARG A 151 12.73 2.11 -13.82
CA ARG A 151 11.98 2.06 -15.09
C ARG A 151 10.70 1.26 -14.87
N VAL A 152 9.57 1.95 -14.90
CA VAL A 152 8.23 1.35 -14.91
C VAL A 152 7.69 1.41 -16.33
N LYS A 153 7.35 0.25 -16.89
CA LYS A 153 6.73 0.18 -18.22
C LYS A 153 5.25 0.52 -18.12
N LYS A 154 4.65 0.95 -19.23
CA LYS A 154 3.24 1.38 -19.28
C LYS A 154 2.25 0.27 -18.87
N ASP A 155 2.62 -0.99 -19.08
CA ASP A 155 1.83 -2.18 -18.80
C ASP A 155 2.07 -2.76 -17.39
N GLU A 156 3.03 -2.23 -16.63
CA GLU A 156 3.27 -2.66 -15.26
C GLU A 156 2.30 -1.99 -14.29
N LEU A 157 1.73 -2.80 -13.39
CA LEU A 157 0.88 -2.32 -12.31
C LEU A 157 1.74 -1.56 -11.32
N ASP A 158 1.64 -0.24 -11.30
CA ASP A 158 2.31 0.59 -10.30
C ASP A 158 1.51 1.87 -10.08
N ILE A 159 1.80 2.55 -8.99
CA ILE A 159 1.23 3.86 -8.73
C ILE A 159 2.06 4.97 -9.41
N GLY A 160 1.48 6.17 -9.45
CA GLY A 160 2.21 7.38 -9.84
C GLY A 160 3.36 7.67 -8.88
N LEU A 161 4.25 8.59 -9.28
CA LEU A 161 5.27 9.10 -8.36
C LEU A 161 4.59 9.81 -7.19
N GLU A 162 4.93 9.39 -5.98
CA GLU A 162 4.44 10.02 -4.75
C GLU A 162 5.41 11.09 -4.28
N ARG A 163 4.90 12.19 -3.75
CA ARG A 163 5.72 13.32 -3.30
C ARG A 163 5.59 13.63 -1.81
N ASP A 164 4.60 13.04 -1.14
CA ASP A 164 4.22 13.39 0.23
C ASP A 164 5.36 13.19 1.23
N PHE A 165 6.12 12.10 1.11
CA PHE A 165 7.25 11.83 1.99
C PHE A 165 8.41 12.78 1.68
N PHE A 166 8.71 13.03 0.40
CA PHE A 166 9.75 13.98 0.01
C PHE A 166 9.47 15.41 0.50
N ASP A 167 8.21 15.86 0.45
CA ASP A 167 7.85 17.20 0.92
C ASP A 167 7.87 17.32 2.46
N ARG A 168 7.73 16.21 3.20
CA ARG A 168 7.84 16.16 4.67
C ARG A 168 9.27 15.97 5.18
N ALA A 169 10.21 15.64 4.31
CA ALA A 169 11.59 15.39 4.69
C ALA A 169 12.31 16.71 5.03
N ASP A 170 13.19 16.66 6.03
CA ASP A 170 14.15 17.72 6.30
C ASP A 170 15.20 17.75 5.17
N ARG A 171 15.10 18.76 4.31
CA ARG A 171 15.91 18.84 3.08
C ARG A 171 17.39 19.08 3.35
N ASP A 172 17.72 19.69 4.49
CA ASP A 172 19.10 19.97 4.86
C ASP A 172 19.88 18.68 5.20
N LYS A 173 19.16 17.57 5.42
CA LYS A 173 19.73 16.24 5.68
C LYS A 173 19.83 15.35 4.45
N LEU A 174 19.38 15.84 3.29
CA LEU A 174 19.49 15.13 2.01
C LEU A 174 20.62 15.72 1.17
N SER A 175 21.22 14.88 0.33
CA SER A 175 22.06 15.39 -0.76
C SER A 175 21.27 16.34 -1.66
N GLU A 176 21.81 17.54 -1.89
CA GLU A 176 21.23 18.55 -2.78
C GLU A 176 20.99 17.96 -4.18
N GLU A 177 21.94 17.17 -4.70
CA GLU A 177 21.82 16.53 -6.01
C GLU A 177 20.57 15.63 -6.08
N VAL A 178 20.38 14.77 -5.07
CA VAL A 178 19.26 13.83 -5.03
C VAL A 178 17.94 14.58 -4.89
N ALA A 179 17.88 15.57 -3.99
CA ALA A 179 16.69 16.37 -3.76
C ALA A 179 16.26 17.14 -5.03
N VAL A 180 17.21 17.78 -5.73
CA VAL A 180 16.94 18.50 -6.98
C VAL A 180 16.45 17.55 -8.08
N ARG A 181 17.13 16.41 -8.26
CA ARG A 181 16.76 15.42 -9.28
C ARG A 181 15.38 14.83 -9.04
N TYR A 182 15.06 14.48 -7.78
CA TYR A 182 13.76 13.96 -7.42
C TYR A 182 12.66 15.01 -7.62
N ALA A 183 12.87 16.24 -7.16
CA ALA A 183 11.92 17.33 -7.37
C ALA A 183 11.66 17.62 -8.86
N ALA A 184 12.67 17.48 -9.72
CA ALA A 184 12.53 17.69 -11.15
C ALA A 184 11.61 16.66 -11.83
N MET A 185 11.39 15.47 -11.24
CA MET A 185 10.47 14.47 -11.78
C MET A 185 9.02 14.96 -11.85
N PHE A 186 8.64 15.92 -11.00
CA PHE A 186 7.28 16.47 -10.94
C PHE A 186 7.09 17.73 -11.79
N LYS A 187 8.16 18.29 -12.35
CA LYS A 187 8.11 19.50 -13.20
C LYS A 187 7.89 19.18 -14.68
N LYS A 188 8.03 17.92 -15.09
CA LYS A 188 7.76 17.49 -16.47
C LYS A 188 6.28 17.17 -16.63
N GLY A 189 5.47 18.22 -16.73
CA GLY A 189 4.03 18.13 -16.92
C GLY A 189 3.44 19.49 -17.29
N ASP A 190 4.01 20.13 -18.30
CA ASP A 190 3.38 21.18 -19.12
C ASP A 190 3.36 20.70 -20.58
#